data_AF-A0A7V2F3W6-F1
#
_entry.id   AF-A0A7V2F3W6-F1
#
_cell.length_a   1.000
_cell.length_b   1.000
_cell.length_c   1.000
_cell.angle_alpha   90.00
_cell.angle_beta   90.00
_cell.angle_gamma   90.00
#
_symmetry.space_group_name_H-M   'P 1'
#
loop_
_entity.id
_entity.type
_entity.pdbx_description
1 polymer ?
#
loop_
_entity_poly.entity_id
_entity_poly.type
_entity_poly.pdbx_seq_one_letter_code
_entity_poly.pdbx_strand_id
1 'polypeptide(L)'
;QILFEMMRNQALNQSSVLAEYLASEFKQVGSIPFHDVRQANFIVLQGTTMPSALVEVAYLSNKSDVEQIKKESVKLKVAKAVASGVVSYLLDNPPESMEKRPIRLAVHTVARGETLSGIAKRYRCSIDEIKTLNKIGNTSLIRPGQKLTVYAKTDR
;
A
#
# COMPACT_ATOMS: atom_id res chain seq x y z
N GLN A 1 -10.94 24.16 15.23
CA GLN A 1 -10.73 23.30 16.40
C GLN A 1 -11.55 22.00 16.32
N ILE A 2 -12.87 22.06 16.09
CA ILE A 2 -13.74 20.86 15.98
C ILE A 2 -13.30 19.88 14.88
N LEU A 3 -13.02 20.38 13.66
CA LEU A 3 -12.59 19.53 12.54
C LEU A 3 -11.32 18.74 12.86
N PHE A 4 -10.36 19.35 13.55
CA PHE A 4 -9.10 18.70 13.93
C PHE A 4 -9.32 17.58 14.94
N GLU A 5 -10.19 17.78 15.92
CA GLU A 5 -10.60 16.73 16.87
C GLU A 5 -11.37 15.60 16.17
N MET A 6 -12.25 15.92 15.21
CA MET A 6 -12.92 14.90 14.40
C MET A 6 -11.92 14.07 13.58
N MET A 7 -10.93 14.70 12.96
CA MET A 7 -9.87 14.01 12.20
C MET A 7 -9.04 13.10 13.11
N ARG A 8 -8.69 13.54 14.32
CA ARG A 8 -7.95 12.72 15.28
C ARG A 8 -8.78 11.53 15.76
N ASN A 9 -10.06 11.71 16.04
CA ASN A 9 -10.95 10.61 16.42
C ASN A 9 -11.12 9.60 15.28
N GLN A 10 -11.25 10.08 14.04
CA GLN A 10 -11.28 9.21 12.86
C GLN A 10 -9.95 8.46 12.69
N ALA A 11 -8.82 9.14 12.84
CA ALA A 11 -7.50 8.53 12.78
C ALA A 11 -7.33 7.44 13.85
N LEU A 12 -7.78 7.68 15.09
CA LEU A 12 -7.75 6.69 16.17
C LEU A 12 -8.62 5.46 15.85
N ASN A 13 -9.83 5.66 15.33
CA ASN A 13 -10.68 4.55 14.91
C ASN A 13 -10.03 3.73 13.80
N GLN A 14 -9.43 4.40 12.81
CA GLN A 14 -8.72 3.76 11.71
C GLN A 14 -7.40 3.10 12.16
N SER A 15 -6.73 3.62 13.18
CA SER A 15 -5.59 2.97 13.83
C SER A 15 -5.96 1.62 14.41
N SER A 16 -7.12 1.51 15.07
CA SER A 16 -7.61 0.23 15.57
C SER A 16 -7.88 -0.75 14.44
N VAL A 17 -8.48 -0.30 13.32
CA VAL A 17 -8.70 -1.14 12.14
C VAL A 17 -7.36 -1.62 11.57
N LEU A 18 -6.40 -0.72 11.34
CA LEU A 18 -5.05 -1.07 10.87
C LEU A 18 -4.38 -2.09 11.80
N ALA A 19 -4.52 -1.93 13.12
CA ALA A 19 -3.94 -2.84 14.08
C ALA A 19 -4.52 -4.27 13.99
N GLU A 20 -5.81 -4.43 13.69
CA GLU A 20 -6.42 -5.74 13.46
C GLU A 20 -5.87 -6.45 12.20
N TYR A 21 -5.68 -5.72 11.10
CA TYR A 21 -5.03 -6.26 9.89
C TYR A 21 -3.57 -6.69 10.16
N LEU A 22 -2.84 -5.90 10.94
CA LEU A 22 -1.49 -6.28 11.36
C LEU A 22 -1.56 -7.54 12.24
N ALA A 23 -2.46 -7.59 13.22
CA ALA A 23 -2.62 -8.73 14.11
C ALA A 23 -2.94 -10.04 13.35
N SER A 24 -3.78 -10.01 12.33
CA SER A 24 -4.09 -11.21 11.53
C SER A 24 -2.87 -11.77 10.79
N GLU A 25 -1.95 -10.91 10.34
CA GLU A 25 -0.71 -11.34 9.69
C GLU A 25 0.32 -11.84 10.72
N PHE A 26 0.44 -11.16 11.87
CA PHE A 26 1.38 -11.56 12.91
C PHE A 26 1.02 -12.90 13.56
N LYS A 27 -0.26 -13.22 13.71
CA LYS A 27 -0.73 -14.55 14.15
C LYS A 27 -0.20 -15.69 13.27
N GLN A 28 0.04 -15.42 11.98
CA GLN A 28 0.55 -16.41 11.02
C GLN A 28 2.07 -16.59 11.06
N VAL A 29 2.83 -15.67 11.66
CA VAL A 29 4.31 -15.77 11.74
C VAL A 29 4.74 -16.98 12.57
N GLY A 30 4.02 -17.27 13.66
CA GLY A 30 4.12 -18.45 14.53
C GLY A 30 5.46 -18.67 15.27
N SER A 31 6.53 -18.00 14.83
CA SER A 31 7.89 -18.15 15.36
C SER A 31 8.11 -17.29 16.62
N ILE A 32 7.32 -16.22 16.75
CA ILE A 32 7.22 -15.38 17.94
C ILE A 32 5.73 -15.24 18.25
N PRO A 33 5.28 -15.57 19.49
CA PRO A 33 3.87 -15.55 19.82
C PRO A 33 3.27 -14.13 19.72
N PHE A 34 2.22 -14.00 18.90
CA PHE A 34 1.37 -12.82 18.92
C PHE A 34 0.47 -12.86 20.17
N HIS A 35 0.32 -11.72 20.85
CA HIS A 35 -0.51 -11.61 22.06
C HIS A 35 -1.88 -11.05 21.71
N ASP A 36 -2.00 -9.73 21.70
CA ASP A 36 -3.25 -9.01 21.49
C ASP A 36 -2.99 -7.63 20.87
N VAL A 37 -4.05 -7.00 20.39
CA VAL A 37 -4.05 -5.58 20.02
C VAL A 37 -4.39 -4.78 21.27
N ARG A 38 -3.57 -3.77 21.60
CA ARG A 38 -3.79 -2.91 22.76
C ARG A 38 -3.75 -1.44 22.37
N GLN A 39 -4.64 -0.66 22.96
CA GLN A 39 -4.54 0.79 22.96
C GLN A 39 -3.74 1.24 24.19
N ALA A 40 -2.76 2.11 23.95
CA ALA A 40 -1.91 2.67 24.99
C ALA A 40 -1.50 4.11 24.64
N ASN A 41 -1.19 4.90 25.66
CA ASN A 41 -0.85 6.32 25.54
C ASN A 41 0.62 6.54 25.14
N PHE A 42 1.04 5.97 24.01
CA PHE A 42 2.36 6.22 23.45
C PHE A 42 2.39 7.55 22.70
N ILE A 43 3.34 8.42 23.04
CA ILE A 43 3.47 9.76 22.43
C ILE A 43 3.58 9.72 20.90
N VAL A 44 4.21 8.67 20.36
CA VAL A 44 4.37 8.47 18.90
C VAL A 44 3.07 8.14 18.18
N LEU A 45 2.05 7.69 18.91
CA LEU A 45 0.71 7.41 18.39
C LEU A 45 -0.29 8.54 18.73
N GLN A 46 0.11 9.49 19.58
CA GLN A 46 -0.74 10.59 20.00
C GLN A 46 -0.70 11.73 18.98
N GLY A 47 -1.86 12.37 18.77
CA GLY A 47 -1.95 13.56 17.93
C GLY A 47 -1.83 13.29 16.43
N THR A 48 -1.80 12.03 16.00
CA THR A 48 -1.75 11.71 14.57
C THR A 48 -3.09 11.99 13.91
N THR A 49 -3.05 12.63 12.74
CA THR A 49 -4.22 12.83 11.87
C THR A 49 -4.35 11.73 10.81
N MET A 50 -3.57 10.66 10.98
CA MET A 50 -3.52 9.49 10.11
C MET A 50 -3.52 8.23 10.98
N PRO A 51 -3.97 7.08 10.43
CA PRO A 51 -3.87 5.80 11.10
C PRO A 51 -2.41 5.49 11.45
N SER A 52 -2.19 5.04 12.68
CA SER A 52 -0.86 4.77 13.24
C SER A 52 -0.93 3.59 14.21
N ALA A 53 0.08 2.74 14.19
CA ALA A 53 0.19 1.60 15.09
C ALA A 53 1.67 1.41 15.49
N LEU A 54 1.88 0.97 16.74
CA LEU A 54 3.18 0.52 17.21
C LEU A 54 3.17 -1.01 17.20
N VAL A 55 4.18 -1.61 16.56
CA VAL A 55 4.28 -3.06 16.43
C VAL A 55 5.38 -3.57 17.34
N GLU A 56 4.99 -4.36 18.35
CA GLU A 56 5.91 -5.08 19.21
C GLU A 56 6.24 -6.45 18.58
N VAL A 57 7.47 -6.59 18.08
CA VAL A 57 7.86 -7.76 17.29
C VAL A 57 8.37 -8.91 18.16
N ALA A 58 9.06 -8.60 19.25
CA ALA A 58 9.77 -9.56 20.10
C ALA A 58 10.09 -8.93 21.46
N TYR A 59 10.10 -9.73 22.53
CA TYR A 59 10.57 -9.30 23.84
C TYR A 59 12.06 -9.61 24.00
N LEU A 60 12.92 -8.59 24.10
CA LEU A 60 14.36 -8.78 24.33
C LEU A 60 14.67 -9.40 25.71
N SER A 61 13.74 -9.32 26.66
CA SER A 61 13.80 -10.00 27.95
C SER A 61 13.51 -11.50 27.86
N ASN A 62 12.95 -11.98 26.75
CA ASN A 62 12.65 -13.39 26.53
C ASN A 62 13.75 -14.03 25.67
N LYS A 63 14.46 -15.02 26.24
CA LYS A 63 15.55 -15.71 25.54
C LYS A 63 15.09 -16.39 24.24
N SER A 64 13.90 -16.98 24.21
CA SER A 64 13.37 -17.64 23.01
C SER A 64 13.12 -16.63 21.90
N ASP A 65 12.49 -15.50 22.20
CA ASP A 65 12.24 -14.43 21.24
C ASP A 65 13.54 -13.90 20.63
N VAL A 66 14.56 -13.66 21.46
CA VAL A 66 15.89 -13.21 21.03
C VAL A 66 16.54 -14.22 20.08
N GLU A 67 16.45 -15.51 20.37
CA GLU A 67 17.01 -16.55 19.50
C GLU A 67 16.25 -16.70 18.18
N GLN A 68 14.93 -16.44 18.16
CA GLN A 68 14.15 -16.44 16.94
C GLN A 68 14.39 -15.18 16.09
N ILE A 69 14.35 -13.98 16.69
CA ILE A 69 14.45 -12.72 15.94
C ILE A 69 15.84 -12.48 15.32
N LYS A 70 16.89 -13.15 15.84
CA LYS A 70 18.23 -13.15 15.20
C LYS A 70 18.23 -13.82 13.83
N LYS A 71 17.33 -14.78 13.58
CA LYS A 71 17.30 -15.56 12.34
C LYS A 71 16.76 -14.71 11.19
N GLU A 72 17.49 -14.68 10.08
CA GLU A 72 17.10 -13.92 8.89
C GLU A 72 15.72 -14.30 8.35
N SER A 73 15.41 -15.61 8.38
CA SER A 73 14.10 -16.12 7.97
C SER A 73 12.95 -15.57 8.82
N VAL A 74 13.15 -15.37 10.13
CA VAL A 74 12.13 -14.83 11.03
C VAL A 74 11.96 -13.33 10.80
N LYS A 75 13.07 -12.58 10.66
CA LYS A 75 13.00 -11.14 10.32
C LYS A 75 12.25 -10.90 9.02
N LEU A 76 12.50 -11.73 8.00
CA LEU A 76 11.80 -11.64 6.72
C LEU A 76 10.30 -11.95 6.85
N LYS A 77 9.92 -12.95 7.66
CA LYS A 77 8.51 -13.26 7.94
C LYS A 77 7.81 -12.10 8.64
N VAL A 78 8.45 -11.49 9.64
CA VAL A 78 7.91 -10.31 10.34
C VAL A 78 7.76 -9.14 9.38
N ALA A 79 8.79 -8.82 8.60
CA ALA A 79 8.74 -7.73 7.63
C ALA A 79 7.62 -7.94 6.60
N LYS A 80 7.46 -9.18 6.12
CA LYS A 80 6.37 -9.55 5.22
C LYS A 80 5.00 -9.43 5.88
N ALA A 81 4.87 -9.81 7.15
CA ALA A 81 3.61 -9.68 7.89
C ALA A 81 3.21 -8.20 8.04
N VAL A 82 4.14 -7.32 8.43
CA VAL A 82 3.89 -5.87 8.49
C VAL A 82 3.47 -5.33 7.13
N ALA A 83 4.23 -5.65 6.07
CA ALA A 83 3.93 -5.18 4.72
C ALA A 83 2.57 -5.67 4.24
N SER A 84 2.26 -6.96 4.44
CA SER A 84 1.00 -7.55 4.00
C SER A 84 -0.18 -6.95 4.77
N GLY A 85 -0.05 -6.73 6.09
CA GLY A 85 -1.11 -6.14 6.89
C GLY A 85 -1.41 -4.69 6.49
N VAL A 86 -0.36 -3.90 6.22
CA VAL A 86 -0.52 -2.54 5.69
C VAL A 86 -1.16 -2.55 4.31
N VAL A 87 -0.74 -3.45 3.41
CA VAL A 87 -1.32 -3.56 2.07
C VAL A 87 -2.79 -3.96 2.14
N SER A 88 -3.16 -4.97 2.92
CA SER A 88 -4.55 -5.39 3.10
C SER A 88 -5.41 -4.27 3.66
N TYR A 89 -4.93 -3.55 4.68
CA TYR A 89 -5.61 -2.38 5.21
C TYR A 89 -5.88 -1.32 4.14
N LEU A 90 -4.87 -0.98 3.33
CA LEU A 90 -4.98 0.04 2.28
C LEU A 90 -5.86 -0.38 1.09
N LEU A 91 -5.97 -1.69 0.80
CA LEU A 91 -6.87 -2.19 -0.22
C LEU A 91 -8.34 -2.03 0.19
N ASP A 92 -8.64 -2.26 1.47
CA ASP A 92 -10.00 -2.15 2.00
C ASP A 92 -10.35 -0.73 2.48
N ASN A 93 -9.33 0.08 2.81
CA ASN A 93 -9.44 1.46 3.29
C ASN A 93 -8.52 2.38 2.46
N PRO A 94 -8.79 2.56 1.16
CA PRO A 94 -7.94 3.37 0.30
C PRO A 94 -7.89 4.82 0.81
N PRO A 95 -6.70 5.43 0.91
CA PRO A 95 -6.60 6.84 1.30
C PRO A 95 -7.27 7.72 0.23
N GLU A 96 -7.86 8.84 0.61
CA GLU A 96 -8.54 9.74 -0.34
C GLU A 96 -7.64 10.16 -1.52
N SER A 97 -6.32 10.23 -1.30
CA SER A 97 -5.33 10.55 -2.34
C SER A 97 -5.19 9.47 -3.42
N MET A 98 -5.60 8.23 -3.12
CA MET A 98 -5.76 7.15 -4.10
C MET A 98 -7.11 7.21 -4.82
N GLU A 99 -8.19 7.61 -4.13
CA GLU A 99 -9.52 7.69 -4.73
C GLU A 99 -9.74 8.94 -5.60
N LYS A 100 -9.05 10.06 -5.32
CA LYS A 100 -9.33 11.37 -5.94
C LYS A 100 -8.26 11.89 -6.89
N ARG A 101 -7.56 11.03 -7.65
CA ARG A 101 -6.84 11.53 -8.84
C ARG A 101 -7.84 11.59 -10.00
N PRO A 102 -8.24 12.77 -10.50
CA PRO A 102 -9.11 12.82 -11.66
C PRO A 102 -8.40 12.10 -12.80
N ILE A 103 -8.96 10.95 -13.19
CA ILE A 103 -8.44 10.15 -14.28
C ILE A 103 -8.70 10.97 -15.54
N ARG A 104 -7.67 11.64 -16.07
CA ARG A 104 -7.76 12.31 -17.35
C ARG A 104 -7.37 11.32 -18.43
N LEU A 105 -8.21 11.17 -19.45
CA LEU A 105 -7.81 10.46 -20.65
C LEU A 105 -7.00 11.41 -21.53
N ALA A 106 -5.86 10.93 -22.02
CA ALA A 106 -5.05 11.61 -23.03
C ALA A 106 -4.91 10.71 -24.25
N VAL A 107 -4.74 11.32 -25.43
CA VAL A 107 -4.42 10.60 -26.66
C VAL A 107 -2.93 10.73 -26.93
N HIS A 108 -2.23 9.61 -26.90
CA HIS A 108 -0.81 9.50 -27.25
C HIS A 108 -0.67 8.97 -28.67
N THR A 109 0.11 9.62 -29.52
CA THR A 109 0.43 9.11 -30.86
C THR A 109 1.79 8.43 -30.82
N VAL A 110 1.81 7.13 -31.10
CA VAL A 110 3.00 6.27 -31.00
C VAL A 110 4.10 6.76 -31.95
N ALA A 111 5.28 7.09 -31.43
CA ALA A 111 6.45 7.42 -32.24
C ALA A 111 7.19 6.15 -32.71
N ARG A 112 8.08 6.32 -33.69
CA ARG A 112 8.93 5.22 -34.19
C ARG A 112 9.82 4.70 -33.06
N GLY A 113 9.71 3.41 -32.76
CA GLY A 113 10.51 2.74 -31.73
C GLY A 113 9.92 2.79 -30.31
N GLU A 114 8.77 3.43 -30.10
CA GLU A 114 8.08 3.36 -28.81
C GLU A 114 7.42 1.98 -28.59
N THR A 115 7.37 1.58 -27.32
CA THR A 115 6.74 0.34 -26.87
C THR A 115 5.62 0.65 -25.89
N LEU A 116 4.65 -0.26 -25.73
CA LEU A 116 3.61 -0.14 -24.72
C LEU A 116 4.18 0.02 -23.31
N SER A 117 5.29 -0.64 -22.99
CA SER A 117 5.97 -0.51 -21.70
C SER A 117 6.56 0.90 -21.48
N GLY A 118 7.19 1.48 -22.50
CA GLY A 118 7.71 2.84 -22.45
C GLY A 118 6.61 3.88 -22.29
N ILE A 119 5.49 3.70 -23.02
CA ILE A 119 4.31 4.58 -22.93
C ILE A 119 3.64 4.44 -21.55
N ALA A 120 3.42 3.21 -21.07
CA ALA A 120 2.87 2.95 -19.73
C ALA A 120 3.68 3.64 -18.63
N LYS A 121 5.01 3.54 -18.69
CA LYS A 121 5.91 4.23 -17.77
C LYS A 121 5.79 5.76 -17.84
N ARG A 122 5.71 6.32 -19.06
CA ARG A 122 5.55 7.77 -19.28
C ARG A 122 4.27 8.30 -18.63
N TYR A 123 3.18 7.56 -18.74
CA TYR A 123 1.86 7.97 -18.26
C TYR A 123 1.50 7.45 -16.87
N ARG A 124 2.41 6.70 -16.21
CA ARG A 124 2.22 6.09 -14.88
C ARG A 124 0.96 5.23 -14.79
N CYS A 125 0.72 4.46 -15.85
CA CYS A 125 -0.35 3.48 -15.97
C CYS A 125 0.26 2.08 -16.25
N SER A 126 -0.56 1.04 -16.16
CA SER A 126 -0.15 -0.33 -16.51
C SER A 126 -0.34 -0.60 -18.01
N ILE A 127 0.36 -1.61 -18.53
CA ILE A 127 0.17 -2.05 -19.92
C ILE A 127 -1.27 -2.54 -20.13
N ASP A 128 -1.82 -3.25 -19.16
CA ASP A 128 -3.19 -3.78 -19.23
C ASP A 128 -4.25 -2.68 -19.20
N GLU A 129 -3.99 -1.59 -18.50
CA GLU A 129 -4.83 -0.38 -18.55
C GLU A 129 -4.84 0.21 -19.97
N ILE A 130 -3.67 0.37 -20.62
CA ILE A 130 -3.60 0.85 -22.01
C ILE A 130 -4.29 -0.13 -22.97
N LYS A 131 -4.07 -1.44 -22.80
CA LYS A 131 -4.69 -2.46 -23.66
C LYS A 131 -6.20 -2.43 -23.56
N THR A 132 -6.72 -2.39 -22.34
CA THR A 132 -8.16 -2.31 -22.06
C THR A 132 -8.77 -1.05 -22.68
N LEU A 133 -8.16 0.11 -22.48
CA LEU A 133 -8.64 1.39 -23.03
C LEU A 133 -8.70 1.41 -24.57
N ASN A 134 -7.78 0.71 -25.22
CA ASN A 134 -7.63 0.72 -26.68
C ASN A 134 -8.12 -0.57 -27.36
N LYS A 135 -8.76 -1.48 -26.59
CA LYS A 135 -9.22 -2.79 -27.08
C LYS A 135 -8.11 -3.59 -27.79
N ILE A 136 -6.88 -3.46 -27.30
CA ILE A 136 -5.73 -4.23 -27.79
C ILE A 136 -5.78 -5.60 -27.12
N GLY A 137 -5.74 -6.67 -27.91
CA GLY A 137 -5.71 -8.04 -27.39
C GLY A 137 -4.40 -8.40 -26.69
N ASN A 138 -4.13 -9.71 -26.53
CA ASN A 138 -2.92 -10.17 -25.84
C ASN A 138 -1.59 -9.77 -26.51
N THR A 139 -1.62 -9.31 -27.77
CA THR A 139 -0.43 -8.79 -28.44
C THR A 139 -0.01 -7.43 -27.88
N SER A 140 1.29 -7.22 -27.72
CA SER A 140 1.87 -5.92 -27.37
C SER A 140 2.28 -5.10 -28.60
N LEU A 141 1.84 -5.53 -29.79
CA LEU A 141 2.21 -4.89 -31.04
C LEU A 141 1.45 -3.56 -31.22
N ILE A 142 2.23 -2.47 -31.27
CA ILE A 142 1.76 -1.13 -31.62
C ILE A 142 2.55 -0.62 -32.82
N ARG A 143 1.93 0.24 -33.64
CA ARG A 143 2.54 0.77 -34.86
C ARG A 143 2.82 2.27 -34.72
N PRO A 144 3.92 2.78 -35.29
CA PRO A 144 4.14 4.23 -35.38
C PRO A 144 2.94 4.93 -36.03
N GLY A 145 2.51 6.05 -35.47
CA GLY A 145 1.31 6.80 -35.88
C GLY A 145 0.00 6.32 -35.26
N GLN A 146 0.00 5.19 -34.55
CA GLN A 146 -1.20 4.70 -33.86
C GLN A 146 -1.57 5.64 -32.70
N LYS A 147 -2.85 6.00 -32.59
CA LYS A 147 -3.38 6.78 -31.46
C LYS A 147 -3.82 5.83 -30.35
N LEU A 148 -3.28 6.03 -29.16
CA LEU A 148 -3.59 5.28 -27.95
C LEU A 148 -4.21 6.20 -26.91
N THR A 149 -5.37 5.82 -26.39
CA THR A 149 -5.98 6.38 -25.20
C THR A 149 -5.23 5.89 -23.97
N VAL A 150 -4.71 6.81 -23.17
CA VAL A 150 -3.93 6.50 -21.96
C VAL A 150 -4.46 7.29 -20.77
N TYR A 151 -4.30 6.77 -19.57
CA TYR A 151 -4.55 7.52 -18.34
C TYR A 151 -3.43 8.52 -18.10
N ALA A 152 -3.75 9.81 -18.02
CA ALA A 152 -2.85 10.85 -17.55
C ALA A 152 -3.13 11.10 -16.07
N LYS A 153 -2.37 10.45 -15.18
CA LYS A 153 -2.32 10.86 -13.77
C LYS A 153 -1.59 12.20 -13.71
N THR A 154 -2.33 13.30 -13.50
CA THR A 154 -1.74 14.62 -13.32
C THR A 154 -0.88 14.63 -12.06
N ASP A 155 0.42 14.85 -12.20
CA ASP A 155 1.24 15.36 -11.11
C ASP A 155 1.03 16.88 -11.07
N ARG A 156 0.50 17.37 -9.96
CA ARG A 156 0.67 18.76 -9.54
C ARG A 156 1.39 18.73 -8.21
#